data_AF-A0A3D8IK42-F1
#
_entry.id   AF-A0A3D8IK42-F1
#
_cell.length_a   1.000
_cell.length_b   1.000
_cell.length_c   1.000
_cell.angle_alpha   90.00
_cell.angle_beta   90.00
_cell.angle_gamma   90.00
#
_symmetry.space_group_name_H-M   'P 1'
#
loop_
_entity.id
_entity.type
_entity.pdbx_description
1 polymer ?
#
loop_
_entity_poly.entity_id
_entity_poly.type
_entity_poly.pdbx_seq_one_letter_code
_entity_poly.pdbx_strand_id
1 'polypeptide(L)' 'MQNIGLVCDRGCKLQEINNIFISQHLIDLHLVGSGSYVFPLYLKEELC' A
#
# COMPACT_ATOMS: atom_id res chain seq x y z
N MET A 1 7.82 -16.14 -2.99
CA MET A 1 6.37 -16.01 -3.21
C MET A 1 6.09 -14.55 -3.55
N GLN A 2 5.41 -14.25 -4.65
CA GLN A 2 4.99 -12.88 -4.96
C GLN A 2 3.78 -12.52 -4.08
N ASN A 3 3.77 -11.31 -3.54
CA ASN A 3 2.67 -10.78 -2.74
C ASN A 3 2.01 -9.62 -3.49
N ILE A 4 0.76 -9.36 -3.20
CA ILE A 4 -0.03 -8.26 -3.78
C ILE A 4 -0.44 -7.34 -2.63
N GLY A 5 -0.41 -6.03 -2.82
CA GLY A 5 -0.86 -5.08 -1.81
C GLY A 5 -1.72 -3.97 -2.41
N LEU A 6 -2.77 -3.59 -1.68
CA LEU A 6 -3.54 -2.38 -1.97
C LEU A 6 -2.76 -1.17 -1.44
N VAL A 7 -2.56 -0.18 -2.29
CA VAL A 7 -1.82 1.04 -1.96
C VAL A 7 -2.76 2.23 -1.96
N CYS A 8 -2.70 3.07 -0.92
CA CYS A 8 -3.44 4.32 -0.86
C CYS A 8 -2.80 5.33 0.13
N ASP A 9 -3.18 6.61 0.01
CA ASP A 9 -2.98 7.58 1.09
C ASP A 9 -4.05 7.34 2.16
N ARG A 10 -3.65 7.23 3.42
CA ARG A 10 -4.59 7.12 4.57
C ARG A 10 -4.95 8.49 5.15
N GLY A 11 -4.30 9.55 4.69
CA GLY A 11 -4.65 10.91 5.06
C GLY A 11 -6.01 11.30 4.47
N CYS A 12 -6.93 11.77 5.31
CA CYS A 12 -8.23 12.32 4.88
C CYS A 12 -8.10 13.64 4.08
N LYS A 13 -6.92 13.95 3.53
CA LYS A 13 -6.66 15.18 2.75
C LYS A 13 -7.25 15.10 1.34
N LEU A 14 -7.48 13.90 0.85
CA LEU A 14 -8.07 13.68 -0.46
C LEU A 14 -9.59 13.67 -0.34
N GLN A 15 -10.23 14.58 -1.08
CA GLN A 15 -11.69 14.70 -1.14
C GLN A 15 -12.32 13.59 -2.00
N GLU A 16 -11.52 12.89 -2.81
CA GLU A 16 -11.97 11.86 -3.74
C GLU A 16 -11.15 10.57 -3.58
N ILE A 17 -11.80 9.43 -3.81
CA ILE A 17 -11.19 8.10 -3.80
C ILE A 17 -10.63 7.81 -5.19
N ASN A 18 -9.53 8.45 -5.57
CA ASN A 18 -8.91 8.30 -6.89
C ASN A 18 -7.43 7.87 -6.85
N ASN A 19 -6.89 7.64 -5.65
CA ASN A 19 -5.49 7.38 -5.37
C ASN A 19 -5.23 5.94 -4.87
N ILE A 20 -6.14 5.01 -5.19
CA ILE A 20 -6.07 3.62 -4.78
C ILE A 20 -5.63 2.76 -5.97
N PHE A 21 -4.59 1.95 -5.81
CA PHE A 21 -4.16 0.97 -6.81
C PHE A 21 -3.55 -0.28 -6.16
N ILE A 22 -3.27 -1.29 -6.98
CA ILE A 22 -2.69 -2.56 -6.57
C ILE A 22 -1.23 -2.62 -7.02
N SER A 23 -0.33 -3.10 -6.15
CA SER A 23 1.07 -3.35 -6.48
C SER A 23 1.47 -4.79 -6.15
N GLN A 24 2.32 -5.37 -7.00
CA GLN A 24 3.05 -6.62 -6.76
C GLN A 24 4.50 -6.41 -6.33
N HIS A 25 4.92 -5.14 -6.27
CA HIS A 25 6.29 -4.74 -6.04
C HIS A 25 6.41 -3.96 -4.73
N LEU A 26 7.63 -3.90 -4.22
CA LEU A 26 7.97 -2.95 -3.17
C LEU A 26 7.65 -1.53 -3.67
N ILE A 27 7.07 -0.71 -2.80
CA ILE A 27 6.71 0.66 -3.15
C ILE A 27 7.50 1.65 -2.29
N ASP A 28 7.69 2.85 -2.83
CA ASP A 28 8.20 3.97 -2.07
C ASP A 28 7.13 4.55 -1.13
N LEU A 29 7.56 5.11 0.00
CA LEU A 29 6.68 5.78 0.94
C LEU A 29 5.90 6.93 0.28
N HIS A 30 6.46 7.58 -0.73
CA HIS A 30 5.88 8.76 -1.38
C HIS A 30 5.11 8.49 -2.67
N LEU A 31 4.81 7.21 -2.97
CA LEU A 31 4.09 6.83 -4.19
C LEU A 31 2.70 7.48 -4.30
N VAL A 32 2.00 7.67 -3.17
CA VAL A 32 0.66 8.24 -3.07
C VAL A 32 0.64 9.37 -2.05
N GLY A 33 1.46 10.41 -2.30
CA GLY A 33 1.54 11.60 -1.45
C GLY A 33 2.65 11.52 -0.39
N SER A 34 2.43 12.10 0.79
CA SER A 34 3.49 12.18 1.82
C SER A 34 3.60 10.95 2.73
N GLY A 35 2.72 9.95 2.59
CA GLY A 35 2.68 8.77 3.45
C GLY A 35 1.77 7.67 2.92
N SER A 36 2.28 6.91 1.95
CA SER A 36 1.57 5.78 1.35
C SER A 36 1.44 4.65 2.36
N TYR A 37 0.29 3.98 2.33
CA TYR A 37 0.05 2.77 3.08
C TYR A 37 -0.13 1.59 2.13
N VAL A 38 0.35 0.43 2.57
CA VAL A 38 0.18 -0.84 1.89
C VAL A 38 -0.62 -1.79 2.78
N PHE A 39 -1.67 -2.36 2.23
CA PHE A 39 -2.42 -3.46 2.83
C PHE A 39 -2.07 -4.74 2.06
N PRO A 40 -1.09 -5.54 2.54
CA PRO A 40 -0.65 -6.75 1.85
C PRO A 40 -1.71 -7.85 1.93
N LEU A 41 -1.83 -8.64 0.86
CA LEU A 41 -2.73 -9.79 0.77
C LEU A 41 -2.30 -10.92 1.70
N TYR A 42 -0.99 -11.14 1.81
CA TYR A 42 -0.41 -12.12 2.72
C TYR A 42 0.52 -11.46 3.71
N LEU A 43 0.45 -11.87 4.98
CA LEU A 43 1.49 -11.60 5.96
C LEU A 43 2.47 -12.77 5.95
N LYS A 44 3.75 -12.46 6.08
CA LYS A 44 4.76 -13.50 6.28
C LYS A 44 4.84 -13.75 7.78
N GLU A 45 4.45 -14.93 8.22
CA GLU A 45 4.83 -15.41 9.55
C GLU A 45 6.31 -15.80 9.48
N GLU A 46 7.14 -15.14 10.29
CA GLU A 46 8.46 -15.68 10.58
C GLU A 46 8.26 -16.81 11.60
N LEU A 47 8.49 -18.04 11.15
CA LEU A 47 8.68 -19.17 12.06
C LEU A 47 9.95 -18.87 12.86
N CYS A 48 9.79 -18.64 14.17
CA CYS A 48 10.89 -18.54 15.12
C CYS A 48 11.77 -19.80 15.10
#